data_AF-A0A174S463-F1
#
_entry.id   AF-A0A174S463-F1
#
_cell.length_a   1.000
_cell.length_b   1.000
_cell.length_c   1.000
_cell.angle_alpha   90.00
_cell.angle_beta   90.00
_cell.angle_gamma   90.00
#
_symmetry.space_group_name_H-M   'P 1'
#
loop_
_entity.id
_entity.type
_entity.pdbx_description
1 polymer ?
#
loop_
_entity_poly.entity_id
_entity_poly.type
_entity_poly.pdbx_seq_one_letter_code
_entity_poly.pdbx_strand_id
1 'polypeptide(L)'
;MNIDLIIIKAVINKIKYYINIIDVIVCFIRIYLYFCIINEDDMNEVKKRLPLQCPSCDAPLKVGRLFCEECNTEVCGNFELPLLARLSEKEQQFVLDFVKSSGSLKDMAKNIGVSYPTVRNMLDDIIDKLTKMDM
;
A
#
# COMPACT_ATOMS: atom_id res chain seq x y z
N MET A 1 -1.42 -30.82 -61.53
CA MET A 1 -1.57 -29.98 -60.31
C MET A 1 -0.41 -28.99 -60.28
N ASN A 2 -0.71 -27.69 -60.22
CA ASN A 2 0.26 -26.62 -60.49
C ASN A 2 1.15 -26.34 -59.27
N ILE A 3 2.46 -26.59 -59.38
CA ILE A 3 3.46 -26.46 -58.28
C ILE A 3 3.47 -25.03 -57.72
N ASP A 4 3.27 -24.03 -58.57
CA ASP A 4 3.19 -22.61 -58.18
C ASP A 4 2.08 -22.34 -57.17
N LEU A 5 0.92 -23.00 -57.31
CA LEU A 5 -0.21 -22.81 -56.39
C LEU A 5 0.07 -23.37 -54.99
N ILE A 6 0.88 -24.45 -54.92
CA ILE A 6 1.29 -25.08 -53.66
C ILE A 6 2.29 -24.18 -52.93
N ILE A 7 3.27 -23.62 -53.66
CA ILE A 7 4.26 -22.69 -53.11
C ILE A 7 3.56 -21.42 -52.59
N ILE A 8 2.65 -20.83 -53.35
CA ILE A 8 1.88 -19.65 -52.94
C ILE A 8 1.08 -19.93 -51.66
N LYS A 9 0.39 -21.09 -51.58
CA LYS A 9 -0.38 -21.45 -50.39
C LYS A 9 0.52 -21.67 -49.16
N ALA A 10 1.71 -22.24 -49.34
CA ALA A 10 2.69 -22.40 -48.27
C ALA A 10 3.24 -21.05 -47.77
N VAL A 11 3.54 -20.12 -48.68
CA VAL A 11 3.99 -18.76 -48.34
C VAL A 11 2.90 -18.00 -47.58
N ILE A 12 1.64 -18.04 -48.04
CA ILE A 12 0.51 -17.39 -47.38
C ILE A 12 0.30 -17.94 -45.96
N ASN A 13 0.38 -19.27 -45.79
CA ASN A 13 0.24 -19.89 -44.47
C ASN A 13 1.37 -19.46 -43.53
N LYS A 14 2.61 -19.33 -44.04
CA LYS A 14 3.74 -18.85 -43.27
C LYS A 14 3.57 -17.38 -42.85
N ILE A 15 3.05 -16.52 -43.74
CA ILE A 15 2.72 -15.13 -43.42
C ILE A 15 1.63 -15.06 -42.35
N LYS A 16 0.54 -15.83 -42.49
CA LYS A 16 -0.54 -15.92 -41.49
C LYS A 16 -0.03 -16.35 -40.12
N TYR A 17 0.93 -17.28 -40.07
CA TYR A 17 1.55 -17.73 -38.83
C TYR A 17 2.31 -16.58 -38.13
N TYR A 18 3.11 -15.81 -38.87
CA TYR A 18 3.82 -14.66 -38.31
C TYR A 18 2.89 -13.54 -37.84
N ILE A 19 1.80 -13.27 -38.58
CA ILE A 19 0.79 -12.29 -38.16
C ILE A 19 0.16 -12.70 -36.81
N ASN A 20 -0.22 -13.97 -36.66
CA ASN A 20 -0.81 -14.46 -35.42
C ASN A 20 0.17 -14.36 -34.22
N ILE A 21 1.47 -14.63 -34.44
CA ILE A 21 2.49 -14.43 -33.41
C ILE A 21 2.58 -12.96 -33.00
N ILE A 22 2.56 -12.03 -33.97
CA ILE A 22 2.60 -10.60 -33.69
C ILE A 22 1.35 -10.18 -32.91
N ASP A 23 0.17 -10.66 -33.29
CA ASP A 23 -1.08 -10.35 -32.57
C ASP A 23 -1.04 -10.81 -31.11
N VAL A 24 -0.49 -12.00 -30.85
CA VAL A 24 -0.30 -12.51 -29.48
C VAL A 24 0.70 -11.64 -28.70
N ILE A 25 1.82 -11.26 -29.30
CA ILE A 25 2.83 -10.40 -28.65
C ILE A 25 2.23 -9.01 -28.33
N VAL A 26 1.51 -8.41 -29.27
CA VAL A 26 0.82 -7.12 -29.07
C VAL A 26 -0.21 -7.23 -27.95
N CYS A 27 -0.92 -8.35 -27.85
CA CYS A 27 -1.85 -8.62 -26.75
C CYS A 27 -1.13 -8.66 -25.40
N PHE A 28 -0.01 -9.38 -25.29
CA PHE A 28 0.81 -9.41 -24.08
C PHE A 28 1.37 -8.03 -23.70
N ILE A 29 1.84 -7.25 -24.68
CA ILE A 29 2.31 -5.88 -24.45
C ILE A 29 1.17 -4.99 -23.93
N ARG A 30 -0.05 -5.09 -24.51
CA ARG A 30 -1.22 -4.35 -24.01
C ARG A 30 -1.59 -4.74 -22.59
N ILE A 31 -1.58 -6.03 -22.26
CA ILE A 31 -1.88 -6.53 -20.91
C ILE A 31 -0.82 -6.03 -19.92
N TYR A 32 0.46 -6.10 -20.29
CA TYR A 32 1.56 -5.62 -19.46
C TYR A 32 1.49 -4.10 -19.23
N LEU A 33 1.25 -3.31 -20.29
CA LEU A 33 1.07 -1.87 -20.18
C LEU A 33 -0.15 -1.50 -19.32
N TYR A 34 -1.26 -2.22 -19.46
CA TYR A 34 -2.44 -2.02 -18.60
C TYR A 34 -2.10 -2.31 -17.13
N PHE A 35 -1.38 -3.40 -16.86
CA PHE A 35 -0.91 -3.73 -15.52
C PHE A 35 0.05 -2.67 -14.97
N CYS A 36 0.98 -2.15 -15.77
CA CYS A 36 1.88 -1.06 -15.37
C CYS A 36 1.11 0.21 -15.00
N ILE A 37 0.13 0.62 -15.81
CA ILE A 37 -0.68 1.82 -15.54
C ILE A 37 -1.47 1.67 -14.23
N ILE A 38 -2.05 0.50 -13.95
CA ILE A 38 -2.79 0.27 -12.69
C ILE A 38 -1.87 0.36 -11.46
N ASN A 39 -0.56 0.10 -11.58
CA ASN A 39 0.37 0.13 -10.45
C ASN A 39 1.07 1.50 -10.27
N GLU A 40 0.77 2.53 -11.07
CA GLU A 40 1.43 3.84 -11.00
C GLU A 40 0.80 4.84 -10.01
N ASP A 41 -0.42 4.60 -9.54
CA ASP A 41 -1.17 5.59 -8.74
C ASP A 41 -0.70 5.74 -7.27
N ASP A 42 0.19 4.87 -6.78
CA ASP A 42 0.55 4.80 -5.34
C ASP A 42 1.89 5.47 -4.96
N MET A 43 2.65 6.04 -5.89
CA MET A 43 4.07 6.38 -5.63
C MET A 43 4.45 7.86 -5.54
N ASN A 44 3.50 8.82 -5.49
CA ASN A 44 3.85 10.24 -5.36
C ASN A 44 2.88 11.11 -4.55
N GLU A 45 2.05 10.53 -3.68
CA GLU A 45 1.33 11.34 -2.71
C GLU A 45 2.21 11.61 -1.48
N VAL A 46 2.68 12.84 -1.32
CA VAL A 46 3.35 13.27 -0.08
C VAL A 46 2.30 13.25 1.03
N LYS A 47 2.23 12.13 1.75
CA LYS A 47 1.30 11.91 2.85
C LYS A 47 1.48 13.02 3.89
N LYS A 48 0.51 13.94 3.96
CA LYS A 48 0.52 15.04 4.94
C LYS A 48 0.44 14.42 6.34
N ARG A 49 1.38 14.78 7.21
CA ARG A 49 1.42 14.28 8.58
C ARG A 49 0.41 15.02 9.45
N LEU A 50 -0.30 14.27 10.28
CA LEU A 50 -1.17 14.86 11.30
C LEU A 50 -0.29 15.51 12.38
N PRO A 51 -0.42 16.83 12.62
CA PRO A 51 0.23 17.46 13.77
C PRO A 51 -0.43 16.95 15.05
N LEU A 52 0.37 16.51 16.01
CA LEU A 52 -0.12 16.03 17.32
C LEU A 52 -0.14 17.15 18.37
N GLN A 53 0.65 18.20 18.15
CA GLN A 53 0.85 19.31 19.08
C GLN A 53 0.55 20.64 18.40
N CYS A 54 0.04 21.59 19.18
CA CYS A 54 -0.21 22.94 18.73
C CYS A 54 1.13 23.68 18.55
N PRO A 55 1.45 24.23 17.37
CA PRO A 55 2.72 24.94 17.13
C PRO A 55 2.88 26.25 17.93
N SER A 56 1.83 26.69 18.64
CA SER A 56 1.86 27.91 19.45
C SER A 56 2.05 27.65 20.95
N CYS A 57 1.65 26.48 21.47
CA CYS A 57 1.63 26.23 22.91
C CYS A 57 1.93 24.78 23.30
N ASP A 58 2.28 23.93 22.34
CA ASP A 58 2.60 22.50 22.50
C ASP A 58 1.49 21.62 23.10
N ALA A 59 0.31 22.20 23.35
CA ALA A 59 -0.86 21.47 23.83
C ALA A 59 -1.32 20.43 22.80
N PRO A 60 -1.89 19.29 23.25
CA PRO A 60 -2.41 18.26 22.35
C PRO A 60 -3.58 18.79 21.50
N LEU A 61 -3.56 18.45 20.21
CA LEU A 61 -4.61 18.86 19.27
C LEU A 61 -5.83 17.95 19.35
N LYS A 62 -7.01 18.53 19.11
CA LYS A 62 -8.29 17.82 18.97
C LYS A 62 -8.73 17.78 17.50
N VAL A 63 -9.55 16.79 17.15
CA VAL A 63 -10.15 16.69 15.82
C VAL A 63 -11.37 17.61 15.79
N GLY A 64 -11.32 18.63 14.93
CA GLY A 64 -12.37 19.66 14.79
C GLY A 64 -13.43 19.36 13.72
N ARG A 65 -13.03 18.68 12.64
CA ARG A 65 -13.86 18.41 11.47
C ARG A 65 -13.46 17.09 10.82
N LEU A 66 -14.46 16.29 10.46
CA LEU A 66 -14.35 15.13 9.58
C LEU A 66 -15.13 15.41 8.30
N PHE A 67 -14.60 14.96 7.16
CA PHE A 67 -15.19 15.17 5.85
C PHE A 67 -15.44 13.83 5.16
N CYS A 68 -16.64 13.62 4.63
CA CYS A 68 -16.99 12.46 3.83
C CYS A 68 -16.89 12.81 2.34
N GLU A 69 -16.00 12.14 1.60
CA GLU A 69 -15.78 12.40 0.17
C GLU A 69 -16.90 11.88 -0.73
N GLU A 70 -17.73 10.94 -0.25
CA GLU A 70 -18.82 10.35 -1.03
C GLU A 70 -20.05 11.26 -1.12
N CYS A 71 -20.42 11.92 -0.01
CA CYS A 71 -21.63 12.75 0.08
C CYS A 71 -21.36 14.19 0.51
N ASN A 72 -20.11 14.61 0.64
CA ASN A 72 -19.67 15.94 1.09
C ASN A 72 -20.19 16.34 2.49
N THR A 73 -20.57 15.37 3.31
CA THR A 73 -21.03 15.66 4.68
C THR A 73 -19.85 16.04 5.55
N GLU A 74 -19.97 17.18 6.22
CA GLU A 74 -19.03 17.64 7.26
C GLU A 74 -19.57 17.34 8.65
N VAL A 75 -18.79 16.61 9.46
CA VAL A 75 -19.08 16.39 10.87
C VAL A 75 -18.13 17.27 11.69
N CYS A 76 -18.67 18.32 12.30
CA CYS A 76 -17.92 19.26 13.14
C CYS A 76 -18.15 18.97 14.63
N GLY A 77 -17.11 19.12 15.43
CA GLY A 77 -17.18 18.89 16.87
C GLY A 77 -15.80 18.91 17.52
N ASN A 78 -15.75 18.72 18.83
CA ASN A 78 -14.49 18.59 19.56
C ASN A 78 -14.27 17.11 19.89
N PHE A 79 -13.61 16.39 19.00
CA PHE A 79 -13.33 14.98 19.19
C PHE A 79 -11.89 14.77 19.67
N GLU A 80 -11.70 13.81 20.58
CA GLU A 80 -10.37 13.38 20.98
C GLU A 80 -9.67 12.66 19.84
N LEU A 81 -8.38 12.93 19.64
CA LEU A 81 -7.59 12.20 18.66
C LEU A 81 -7.49 10.73 19.10
N PRO A 82 -7.77 9.73 18.23
CA PRO A 82 -7.67 8.32 18.59
C PRO A 82 -6.28 7.97 19.16
N LEU A 83 -6.23 7.05 20.13
CA LEU A 83 -4.99 6.69 20.84
C LEU A 83 -3.86 6.27 19.90
N LEU A 84 -4.15 5.36 18.96
CA LEU A 84 -3.16 4.89 18.00
C LEU A 84 -2.67 6.00 17.06
N ALA A 85 -3.50 7.02 16.78
CA ALA A 85 -3.10 8.15 15.96
C ALA A 85 -2.11 9.08 16.68
N ARG A 86 -2.00 9.00 18.02
CA ARG A 86 -1.02 9.74 18.83
C ARG A 86 0.37 9.09 18.84
N LEU A 87 0.49 7.85 18.35
CA LEU A 87 1.77 7.18 18.18
C LEU A 87 2.55 7.80 17.02
N SER A 88 3.88 7.73 17.06
CA SER A 88 4.74 8.09 15.93
C SER A 88 4.53 7.14 14.76
N GLU A 89 4.88 7.58 13.55
CA GLU A 89 4.73 6.78 12.33
C GLU A 89 5.41 5.39 12.43
N LYS A 90 6.59 5.33 13.06
CA LYS A 90 7.31 4.07 13.30
C LYS A 90 6.56 3.14 14.26
N GLU A 91 5.99 3.69 15.32
CA GLU A 91 5.20 2.92 16.30
C GLU A 91 3.88 2.44 15.66
N GLN A 92 3.21 3.29 14.88
CA GLN A 92 2.01 2.88 14.12
C GLN A 92 2.33 1.77 13.13
N GLN A 93 3.44 1.86 12.41
CA GLN A 93 3.89 0.83 11.48
C GLN A 93 4.18 -0.48 12.21
N PHE A 94 4.85 -0.44 13.36
CA PHE A 94 5.08 -1.61 14.19
C PHE A 94 3.76 -2.28 14.61
N VAL A 95 2.76 -1.50 15.05
CA VAL A 95 1.44 -2.04 15.43
C VAL A 95 0.75 -2.70 14.22
N LEU A 96 0.81 -2.08 13.03
CA LEU A 96 0.27 -2.66 11.81
C LEU A 96 0.94 -4.00 11.46
N ASP A 97 2.27 -4.06 11.52
CA ASP A 97 3.02 -5.28 11.20
C ASP A 97 2.79 -6.38 12.25
N PHE A 98 2.63 -5.99 13.51
CA PHE A 98 2.26 -6.89 14.59
C PHE A 98 0.88 -7.52 14.35
N VAL A 99 -0.11 -6.73 13.94
CA VAL A 99 -1.44 -7.25 13.60
C VAL A 99 -1.39 -8.13 12.34
N LYS A 100 -0.67 -7.71 11.30
CA LYS A 100 -0.46 -8.50 10.07
C LYS A 100 0.23 -9.84 10.32
N SER A 101 1.07 -9.92 11.34
CA SER A 101 1.72 -11.15 11.79
C SER A 101 0.88 -11.94 12.82
N SER A 102 -0.40 -11.62 13.00
CA SER A 102 -1.29 -12.26 13.98
C SER A 102 -0.75 -12.22 15.43
N GLY A 103 0.02 -11.19 15.75
CA GLY A 103 0.67 -11.01 17.05
C GLY A 103 1.95 -11.84 17.25
N SER A 104 2.51 -12.42 16.18
CA SER A 104 3.72 -13.25 16.26
C SER A 104 5.00 -12.41 16.33
N LEU A 105 5.53 -12.25 17.54
CA LEU A 105 6.84 -11.62 17.77
C LEU A 105 7.99 -12.33 17.05
N LYS A 106 7.87 -13.64 16.85
CA LYS A 106 8.87 -14.44 16.12
C LYS A 106 8.90 -14.08 14.63
N ASP A 107 7.72 -13.98 14.01
CA ASP A 107 7.63 -13.63 12.59
C ASP A 107 8.01 -12.16 12.37
N MET A 108 7.62 -11.27 13.29
CA MET A 108 8.10 -9.88 13.33
C MET A 108 9.62 -9.79 13.36
N ALA A 109 10.28 -10.52 14.27
CA ALA A 109 11.73 -10.53 14.40
C ALA A 109 12.41 -11.00 13.10
N LYS A 110 11.86 -12.04 12.47
CA LYS A 110 12.34 -12.54 11.18
C LYS A 110 12.15 -11.53 10.04
N ASN A 111 10.99 -10.88 9.97
CA ASN A 111 10.63 -9.96 8.89
C ASN A 111 11.40 -8.64 8.96
N ILE A 112 11.58 -8.10 10.16
CA ILE A 112 12.29 -6.83 10.41
C ILE A 112 13.82 -7.07 10.48
N GLY A 113 14.26 -8.31 10.66
CA GLY A 113 15.68 -8.68 10.69
C GLY A 113 16.37 -8.31 12.01
N VAL A 114 15.62 -8.29 13.11
CA VAL A 114 16.12 -7.95 14.45
C VAL A 114 15.95 -9.13 15.40
N SER A 115 16.63 -9.09 16.55
CA SER A 115 16.50 -10.15 17.54
C SER A 115 15.11 -10.16 18.17
N TYR A 116 14.65 -11.34 18.61
CA TYR A 116 13.39 -11.45 19.36
C TYR A 116 13.35 -10.52 20.58
N PRO A 117 14.41 -10.41 21.42
CA PRO A 117 14.45 -9.43 22.51
C PRO A 117 14.23 -7.98 22.04
N THR A 118 14.75 -7.61 20.88
CA THR A 118 14.55 -6.27 20.31
C THR A 118 13.07 -6.01 20.01
N VAL A 119 12.39 -6.92 19.32
CA VAL A 119 10.95 -6.77 19.01
C VAL A 119 10.11 -6.79 20.29
N ARG A 120 10.48 -7.63 21.26
CA ARG A 120 9.80 -7.71 22.56
C ARG A 120 9.85 -6.36 23.27
N ASN A 121 11.03 -5.75 23.36
CA ASN A 121 11.21 -4.43 23.98
C ASN A 121 10.40 -3.35 23.26
N MET A 122 10.40 -3.36 21.92
CA MET A 122 9.59 -2.41 21.14
C MET A 122 8.08 -2.54 21.43
N LEU A 123 7.58 -3.77 21.58
CA LEU A 123 6.19 -4.01 21.97
C LEU A 123 5.91 -3.50 23.39
N ASP A 124 6.79 -3.79 24.34
CA ASP A 124 6.64 -3.34 25.73
C ASP A 124 6.66 -1.80 25.82
N ASP A 125 7.55 -1.13 25.09
CA ASP A 125 7.59 0.35 25.01
C ASP A 125 6.26 0.94 24.50
N ILE A 126 5.64 0.31 23.50
CA ILE A 126 4.34 0.73 22.96
C ILE A 126 3.22 0.50 23.98
N ILE A 127 3.20 -0.65 24.66
CA ILE A 127 2.23 -0.96 25.72
C ILE A 127 2.31 0.08 26.84
N ASP A 128 3.52 0.38 27.31
CA ASP A 128 3.76 1.37 28.36
C ASP A 128 3.29 2.76 27.93
N LYS A 129 3.54 3.13 26.67
CA LYS A 129 3.13 4.42 26.12
C LYS A 129 1.60 4.53 26.02
N LEU A 130 0.92 3.50 25.53
CA LEU A 130 -0.54 3.47 25.43
C LEU A 130 -1.18 3.52 26.82
N THR A 131 -0.66 2.74 27.77
CA THR A 131 -1.16 2.72 29.15
C THR A 131 -1.08 4.11 29.80
N LYS A 132 0.01 4.86 29.55
CA LYS A 132 0.15 6.24 30.05
C LYS A 132 -0.79 7.25 29.39
N MET A 133 -1.28 6.97 28.17
CA MET A 133 -2.20 7.85 27.45
C MET A 133 -3.67 7.58 27.81
N ASP A 134 -3.97 6.36 28.26
CA ASP A 134 -5.30 5.93 28.69
C ASP A 134 -5.65 6.35 30.13
N MET A 135 -4.62 6.68 30.94
CA MET A 135 -4.75 7.16 32.32
C MET A 135 -4.93 8.68 32.39
#